data_AF-A0A958N402-F1
#
_entry.id   AF-A0A958N402-F1
#
_cell.length_a   1.000
_cell.length_b   1.000
_cell.length_c   1.000
_cell.angle_alpha   90.00
_cell.angle_beta   90.00
_cell.angle_gamma   90.00
#
_symmetry.space_group_name_H-M   'P 1'
#
loop_
_entity.id
_entity.type
_entity.pdbx_description
1 polymer ?
#
loop_
_entity_poly.entity_id
_entity_poly.type
_entity_poly.pdbx_seq_one_letter_code
_entity_poly.pdbx_strand_id
1 'polypeptide(L)'
;MLLLGLYSRFKAAWVVTLFKIQIALIYFKASFHRINDPGWLNGDMLIFAAHSVYAKWPQVNWIEYEYLLKILSYLGWLLELFAPIGLFLRKFQTATITAILLIIFHIMLELLTNVGLWSYIMSTLLLVF
;
A
#
# COMPACT_ATOMS: atom_id res chain seq x y z
N MET A 1 24.02 -7.35 -31.71
CA MET A 1 24.07 -6.68 -30.38
C MET A 1 22.87 -5.77 -30.12
N LEU A 2 22.40 -4.96 -31.08
CA LEU A 2 21.19 -4.11 -30.95
C LEU A 2 19.87 -4.87 -30.70
N LEU A 3 19.67 -6.03 -31.35
CA LEU A 3 18.45 -6.84 -31.19
C LEU A 3 18.30 -7.44 -29.78
N LEU A 4 19.41 -7.81 -29.13
CA LEU A 4 19.41 -8.30 -27.75
C LEU A 4 19.02 -7.20 -26.75
N GLY A 5 19.45 -5.95 -26.99
CA GLY A 5 19.11 -4.81 -26.15
C GLY A 5 17.65 -4.36 -26.30
N LEU A 6 17.07 -4.44 -27.50
CA LEU A 6 15.64 -4.20 -27.70
C LEU A 6 14.80 -5.31 -27.06
N TYR A 7 15.18 -6.57 -27.26
CA TYR A 7 14.48 -7.71 -26.70
C TYR A 7 14.50 -7.73 -25.16
N SER A 8 15.60 -7.32 -24.51
CA SER A 8 15.64 -7.17 -23.05
C SER A 8 14.77 -6.02 -22.54
N ARG A 9 14.70 -4.90 -23.26
CA ARG A 9 13.82 -3.76 -22.93
C ARG A 9 12.34 -4.10 -23.08
N PHE A 10 11.95 -4.82 -24.14
CA PHE A 10 10.58 -5.30 -24.31
C PHE A 10 10.19 -6.33 -23.23
N LYS A 11 11.13 -7.23 -22.87
CA LYS A 11 10.93 -8.15 -21.74
C LYS A 11 10.81 -7.43 -20.40
N ALA A 12 11.56 -6.37 -20.16
CA ALA A 12 11.43 -5.58 -18.94
C ALA A 12 10.09 -4.83 -18.91
N ALA A 13 9.67 -4.24 -20.03
CA ALA A 13 8.45 -3.43 -20.09
C ALA A 13 7.17 -4.23 -19.80
N TRP A 14 7.03 -5.45 -20.32
CA TRP A 14 5.83 -6.25 -20.09
C TRP A 14 5.73 -6.71 -18.62
N VAL A 15 6.84 -7.09 -17.99
CA VAL A 15 6.89 -7.50 -16.57
C VAL A 15 6.49 -6.32 -15.68
N VAL A 16 7.04 -5.13 -15.94
CA VAL A 16 6.68 -3.91 -15.22
C VAL A 16 5.18 -3.60 -15.39
N THR A 17 4.62 -3.76 -16.59
CA THR A 17 3.19 -3.58 -16.83
C THR A 17 2.35 -4.60 -16.06
N LEU A 18 2.77 -5.86 -15.98
CA LEU A 18 2.06 -6.84 -15.17
C LEU A 18 2.07 -6.47 -13.68
N PHE A 19 3.22 -6.06 -13.14
CA PHE A 19 3.30 -5.62 -11.75
C PHE A 19 2.44 -4.39 -11.49
N LYS A 20 2.41 -3.43 -12.42
CA LYS A 20 1.47 -2.29 -12.39
C LYS A 20 0.02 -2.75 -12.27
N ILE A 21 -0.41 -3.66 -13.14
CA ILE A 21 -1.78 -4.17 -13.14
C ILE A 21 -2.08 -4.90 -11.83
N GLN A 22 -1.20 -5.81 -11.39
CA GLN A 22 -1.38 -6.55 -10.15
C GLN A 22 -1.51 -5.61 -8.94
N ILE A 23 -0.58 -4.66 -8.79
CA ILE A 23 -0.58 -3.70 -7.68
C ILE A 23 -1.84 -2.82 -7.73
N ALA A 24 -2.22 -2.34 -8.92
CA ALA A 24 -3.44 -1.55 -9.08
C ALA A 24 -4.70 -2.32 -8.68
N LEU A 25 -4.82 -3.59 -9.08
CA LEU A 25 -5.96 -4.42 -8.70
C LEU A 25 -6.01 -4.67 -7.20
N ILE A 26 -4.87 -4.90 -6.56
CA ILE A 26 -4.78 -5.09 -5.10
C ILE A 26 -5.26 -3.84 -4.37
N TYR A 27 -4.71 -2.66 -4.69
CA TYR A 27 -5.06 -1.42 -3.99
C TYR A 27 -6.46 -0.93 -4.32
N PHE A 28 -6.92 -1.13 -5.55
CA PHE A 28 -8.30 -0.84 -5.92
C PHE A 28 -9.27 -1.73 -5.14
N LYS A 29 -9.02 -3.04 -5.07
CA LYS A 29 -9.84 -3.96 -4.27
C LYS A 29 -9.82 -3.60 -2.78
N ALA A 30 -8.65 -3.26 -2.23
CA ALA A 30 -8.51 -2.86 -0.82
C ALA A 30 -9.32 -1.59 -0.51
N SER A 31 -9.21 -0.55 -1.34
CA SER A 31 -9.96 0.70 -1.15
C SER A 31 -11.48 0.50 -1.23
N PHE A 32 -11.96 -0.34 -2.14
CA PHE A 32 -13.38 -0.70 -2.23
C PHE A 32 -13.86 -1.54 -1.05
N HIS A 33 -13.02 -2.41 -0.50
CA HIS A 33 -13.37 -3.15 0.70
C HIS A 33 -13.51 -2.20 1.90
N ARG A 34 -12.55 -1.28 2.10
CA ARG A 34 -12.56 -0.32 3.21
C ARG A 34 -13.78 0.60 3.21
N ILE A 35 -14.19 1.14 2.06
CA ILE A 35 -15.34 2.06 2.02
C ILE A 35 -16.68 1.36 2.32
N ASN A 36 -16.75 0.05 2.11
CA ASN A 36 -17.95 -0.75 2.38
C ASN A 36 -17.95 -1.38 3.78
N ASP A 37 -16.95 -1.09 4.61
CA ASP A 37 -16.80 -1.63 5.95
C ASP A 37 -16.79 -0.49 6.99
N PRO A 38 -17.86 -0.37 7.80
CA PRO A 38 -17.95 0.67 8.83
C PRO A 38 -16.77 0.69 9.80
N GLY A 39 -16.14 -0.45 10.09
CA GLY A 39 -15.00 -0.53 11.01
C GLY A 39 -13.76 0.18 10.45
N TRP A 40 -13.56 0.17 9.13
CA TRP A 40 -12.50 0.95 8.49
C TRP A 40 -12.81 2.45 8.51
N LEU A 41 -14.07 2.83 8.28
CA LEU A 41 -14.50 4.24 8.27
C LEU A 41 -14.42 4.89 9.65
N ASN A 42 -14.65 4.12 10.71
CA ASN A 42 -14.56 4.61 12.08
C ASN A 42 -13.15 4.53 12.66
N GLY A 43 -12.23 3.79 12.03
CA GLY A 43 -10.87 3.55 12.56
C GLY A 43 -10.78 2.35 13.50
N ASP A 44 -11.91 1.70 13.79
CA ASP A 44 -12.03 0.52 14.65
C ASP A 44 -11.11 -0.62 14.20
N MET A 45 -10.92 -0.81 12.89
CA MET A 45 -10.03 -1.85 12.36
C MET A 45 -8.56 -1.63 12.74
N LEU A 46 -8.11 -0.37 12.78
CA LEU A 46 -6.75 -0.04 13.22
C LEU A 46 -6.61 -0.20 14.74
N ILE A 47 -7.64 0.19 15.52
CA ILE A 47 -7.67 -0.02 16.96
C ILE A 47 -7.64 -1.52 17.28
N PHE A 48 -8.45 -2.31 16.59
CA PHE A 48 -8.50 -3.76 16.73
C PHE A 48 -7.14 -4.39 16.40
N ALA A 49 -6.54 -4.01 15.28
CA ALA A 49 -5.21 -4.49 14.89
C ALA A 49 -4.15 -4.16 15.96
N ALA A 50 -4.20 -2.94 16.51
CA ALA A 50 -3.26 -2.44 17.51
C ALA A 50 -3.41 -3.07 18.91
N HIS A 51 -4.53 -3.75 19.18
CA HIS A 51 -4.75 -4.53 20.41
C HIS A 51 -4.81 -6.05 20.15
N SER A 52 -4.55 -6.49 18.91
CA SER A 52 -4.55 -7.90 18.56
C SER A 52 -3.30 -8.61 19.09
N VAL A 53 -3.30 -9.95 19.00
CA VAL A 53 -2.10 -10.78 19.28
C VAL A 53 -0.91 -10.46 18.36
N TYR A 54 -1.15 -9.72 17.27
CA TYR A 54 -0.15 -9.30 16.31
C TYR A 54 0.32 -7.86 16.51
N ALA A 55 -0.19 -7.15 17.53
CA ALA A 55 0.20 -5.79 17.84
C ALA A 55 1.70 -5.70 18.17
N LYS A 56 2.38 -4.68 17.63
CA LYS A 56 3.80 -4.43 17.97
C LYS A 56 4.00 -3.59 19.22
N TRP A 57 2.99 -2.82 19.60
CA TRP A 57 3.03 -1.94 20.77
C TRP A 57 1.83 -2.21 21.69
N PRO A 58 1.70 -3.43 22.25
CA PRO A 58 0.55 -3.82 23.06
C PRO A 58 0.41 -3.02 24.36
N GLN A 59 1.49 -2.38 24.83
CA GLN A 59 1.49 -1.52 26.02
C GLN A 59 0.94 -0.11 25.77
N VAL A 60 0.76 0.30 24.52
CA VAL A 60 0.23 1.63 24.17
C VAL A 60 -1.29 1.56 24.17
N ASN A 61 -1.94 2.48 24.89
CA ASN A 61 -3.39 2.59 24.89
C ASN A 61 -3.87 3.30 23.61
N TRP A 62 -3.99 2.55 22.51
CA TRP A 62 -4.35 3.12 21.21
C TRP A 62 -5.75 3.76 21.15
N ILE A 63 -6.61 3.47 22.13
CA ILE A 63 -7.94 4.08 22.27
C ILE A 63 -7.83 5.60 22.46
N GLU A 64 -6.81 6.08 23.18
CA GLU A 64 -6.58 7.52 23.38
C GLU A 64 -6.23 8.25 22.07
N TYR A 65 -5.86 7.50 21.03
CA TYR A 65 -5.49 8.01 19.70
C TYR A 65 -6.54 7.69 18.63
N GLU A 66 -7.79 7.36 19.00
CA GLU A 66 -8.87 7.01 18.07
C GLU A 66 -9.01 8.02 16.90
N TYR A 67 -9.02 9.32 17.21
CA TYR A 67 -9.16 10.35 16.17
C TYR A 67 -7.99 10.35 15.19
N LEU A 68 -6.76 10.14 15.68
CA LEU A 68 -5.58 10.03 14.83
C LEU A 68 -5.67 8.76 13.95
N LEU A 69 -6.05 7.63 14.53
CA LEU A 69 -6.22 6.37 13.78
C LEU A 69 -7.31 6.50 12.72
N LYS A 70 -8.41 7.21 13.01
CA LYS A 70 -9.45 7.51 12.03
C LYS A 70 -8.91 8.35 10.86
N ILE A 71 -8.15 9.41 11.13
CA ILE A 71 -7.47 10.20 10.09
C ILE A 71 -6.54 9.31 9.25
N LEU A 72 -5.70 8.50 9.90
CA LEU A 72 -4.78 7.60 9.21
C LEU A 72 -5.52 6.56 8.36
N SER A 73 -6.68 6.08 8.80
CA SER A 73 -7.54 5.19 8.02
C SER A 73 -8.00 5.85 6.72
N TYR A 74 -8.49 7.09 6.78
CA TYR A 74 -8.89 7.84 5.58
C TYR A 74 -7.70 8.18 4.67
N LEU A 75 -6.56 8.55 5.23
CA LEU A 75 -5.34 8.81 4.43
C LEU A 75 -4.86 7.54 3.72
N GLY A 76 -4.86 6.41 4.42
CA GLY A 76 -4.57 5.09 3.84
C GLY A 76 -5.54 4.74 2.73
N TRP A 77 -6.85 4.91 2.96
CA TRP A 77 -7.88 4.66 1.96
C TRP A 77 -7.72 5.54 0.71
N LEU A 78 -7.48 6.84 0.86
CA LEU A 78 -7.23 7.74 -0.26
C LEU A 78 -5.99 7.31 -1.05
N LEU A 79 -4.91 6.94 -0.35
CA LEU A 79 -3.69 6.46 -0.98
C LEU A 79 -3.94 5.16 -1.77
N GLU A 80 -4.65 4.19 -1.21
CA GLU A 80 -5.03 2.95 -1.90
C GLU A 80 -5.93 3.23 -3.13
N LEU A 81 -6.89 4.14 -3.01
CA LEU A 81 -7.82 4.50 -4.09
C LEU A 81 -7.11 5.17 -5.27
N PHE A 82 -6.17 6.07 -4.99
CA PHE A 82 -5.44 6.84 -6.01
C PHE A 82 -4.15 6.16 -6.48
N ALA A 83 -3.68 5.11 -5.81
CA ALA A 83 -2.49 4.36 -6.19
C ALA A 83 -2.50 3.86 -7.65
N PRO A 84 -3.59 3.26 -8.18
CA PRO A 84 -3.66 2.85 -9.58
C PRO A 84 -3.40 4.02 -10.54
N ILE A 85 -3.98 5.19 -10.25
CA ILE A 85 -3.80 6.37 -11.12
C ILE A 85 -2.35 6.84 -11.03
N GLY A 86 -1.81 7.02 -9.82
CA GLY A 86 -0.44 7.49 -9.60
C GLY A 86 0.62 6.61 -10.28
N LEU A 87 0.49 5.29 -10.17
CA LEU A 87 1.45 4.31 -10.73
C LEU A 87 1.38 4.19 -12.26
N PHE A 88 0.23 4.51 -12.88
CA PHE A 88 0.04 4.43 -14.33
C PHE A 88 0.32 5.75 -15.05
N LEU A 89 0.45 6.87 -14.33
CA LEU A 89 0.86 8.13 -14.93
C LEU A 89 2.24 8.00 -15.57
N ARG A 90 2.38 8.52 -16.80
CA ARG A 90 3.62 8.44 -17.59
C ARG A 90 4.76 9.29 -17.03
N LYS A 91 4.50 10.12 -16.02
CA LYS A 91 5.49 10.95 -15.35
C LYS A 91 6.21 10.10 -14.31
N PHE A 92 7.48 9.79 -14.57
CA PHE A 92 8.34 9.00 -13.68
C PHE A 92 8.26 9.48 -12.23
N GLN A 93 8.40 10.80 -12.01
CA GLN A 93 8.30 11.41 -10.68
C GLN A 93 7.00 11.07 -9.94
N THR A 94 5.86 11.08 -10.64
CA THR A 94 4.57 10.78 -10.00
C THR A 94 4.49 9.32 -9.60
N ALA A 95 4.91 8.41 -10.47
CA ALA A 95 4.91 6.97 -10.18
C ALA A 95 5.84 6.64 -9.00
N THR A 96 7.05 7.19 -8.98
CA THR A 96 8.02 6.99 -7.89
C THR A 96 7.50 7.58 -6.57
N ILE A 97 6.91 8.78 -6.59
CA ILE A 97 6.31 9.38 -5.37
C ILE A 97 5.17 8.50 -4.85
N THR A 98 4.27 8.03 -5.72
CA THR A 98 3.20 7.11 -5.30
C THR A 98 3.76 5.83 -4.71
N ALA A 99 4.80 5.25 -5.31
CA ALA A 99 5.45 4.05 -4.78
C ALA A 99 6.06 4.28 -3.39
N ILE A 100 6.76 5.40 -3.19
CA ILE A 100 7.32 5.78 -1.87
C ILE A 100 6.22 5.93 -0.82
N LEU A 101 5.12 6.62 -1.16
CA LEU A 101 3.99 6.77 -0.23
C LEU A 101 3.39 5.42 0.17
N LEU A 102 3.27 4.49 -0.78
CA LEU A 102 2.77 3.14 -0.52
C LEU A 102 3.74 2.30 0.33
N ILE A 103 5.05 2.47 0.15
CA ILE A 103 6.06 1.86 1.03
C ILE A 103 5.95 2.43 2.44
N ILE A 104 5.85 3.75 2.59
CA ILE A 104 5.65 4.40 3.91
C ILE A 104 4.39 3.86 4.57
N PHE A 105 3.29 3.73 3.82
CA PHE A 105 2.05 3.15 4.31
C PHE A 105 2.24 1.72 4.83
N HIS A 106 2.95 0.84 4.10
CA HIS A 106 3.27 -0.50 4.58
C HIS A 106 4.16 -0.50 5.82
N ILE A 107 5.13 0.41 5.91
CA ILE A 107 5.94 0.58 7.12
C ILE A 107 5.06 1.00 8.30
N MET A 108 4.13 1.93 8.12
CA MET A 108 3.22 2.36 9.18
C MET A 108 2.30 1.23 9.64
N LEU A 109 1.75 0.44 8.71
CA LEU A 109 0.97 -0.75 9.06
C LEU A 109 1.81 -1.75 9.85
N GLU A 110 3.03 -2.02 9.39
CA GLU A 110 3.96 -2.95 10.02
C GLU A 110 4.47 -2.43 11.37
N LEU A 111 4.46 -1.12 11.62
CA LEU A 111 4.73 -0.55 12.94
C LEU A 111 3.54 -0.74 13.89
N LEU A 112 2.30 -0.79 13.39
CA LEU A 112 1.11 -0.94 14.22
C LEU A 112 0.85 -2.42 14.56
N THR A 113 0.89 -3.28 13.55
CA THR A 113 0.58 -4.70 13.63
C THR A 113 1.53 -5.49 12.74
N ASN A 114 1.85 -6.73 13.12
CA ASN A 114 2.57 -7.65 12.26
C ASN A 114 1.65 -8.12 11.12
N VAL A 115 1.84 -7.56 9.92
CA VAL A 115 1.11 -7.96 8.70
C VAL A 115 1.82 -9.14 8.01
N GLY A 116 3.05 -9.45 8.46
CA GLY A 116 3.85 -10.57 7.99
C GLY A 116 4.45 -10.34 6.61
N LEU A 117 4.60 -11.42 5.84
CA LEU A 117 5.28 -11.40 4.53
C LEU A 117 4.61 -10.48 3.51
N TRP A 118 3.33 -10.16 3.69
CA TRP A 118 2.58 -9.32 2.77
C TRP A 118 3.16 -7.91 2.63
N SER A 119 3.48 -7.23 3.73
CA SER A 119 4.09 -5.88 3.72
C SER A 119 5.42 -5.87 2.95
N TYR A 120 6.23 -6.91 3.14
CA TYR A 120 7.54 -7.03 2.48
C TYR A 120 7.38 -7.28 0.97
N ILE A 121 6.52 -8.22 0.58
CA ILE A 121 6.26 -8.53 -0.85
C ILE A 121 5.76 -7.28 -1.57
N MET A 122 4.77 -6.58 -0.99
CA MET A 122 4.23 -5.36 -1.59
C MET A 122 5.30 -4.27 -1.70
N SER A 123 6.10 -4.06 -0.66
CA SER A 123 7.18 -3.06 -0.68
C SER A 123 8.24 -3.38 -1.74
N THR A 124 8.63 -4.66 -1.88
CA THR A 124 9.59 -5.08 -2.91
C THR A 124 9.06 -4.88 -4.32
N LEU A 125 7.77 -5.16 -4.58
CA LEU A 125 7.16 -4.92 -5.89
C LEU A 125 7.13 -3.42 -6.25
N LEU A 126 6.99 -2.54 -5.26
CA LEU A 126 6.98 -1.09 -5.45
C LEU A 126 8.35 -0.51 -5.80
N LEU A 127 9.46 -1.20 -5.49
CA LEU A 127 10.83 -0.77 -5.86
C LEU A 127 11.10 -0.77 -7.37
N VAL A 128 10.18 -1.32 -8.17
CA VAL A 128 10.29 -1.36 -9.64
C VAL A 128 9.91 0.00 -10.28
N PHE A 129 9.32 0.92 -9.51
CA PHE A 129 8.82 2.22 -9.96
C PHE A 129 9.73 3.38 -9.58
#